data_AF-A0A2X0VZV9-F1
#
_entry.id   AF-A0A2X0VZV9-F1
#
_cell.length_a   1.000
_cell.length_b   1.000
_cell.length_c   1.000
_cell.angle_alpha   90.00
_cell.angle_beta   90.00
_cell.angle_gamma   90.00
#
_symmetry.space_group_name_H-M   'P 1'
#
loop_
_entity.id
_entity.type
_entity.pdbx_description
1 polymer ?
#
loop_
_entity_poly.entity_id
_entity_poly.type
_entity_poly.pdbx_seq_one_letter_code
_entity_poly.pdbx_strand_id
1 'polypeptide(L)'
;MALYRSKILARAAYLLDMKLHYCRPYAAESKGMVERVNLDLNEIENDIKHLKNISIEGLREIVEIWVNEHNNRSHSTLDNKTPNQVFDADTFPRRFTTHDIINTAFRITKTRVIGKDGTVSINT
;
A
#
# COMPACT_ATOMS: atom_id res chain seq x y z
N MET A 1 16.69 -16.32 7.30
CA MET A 1 16.25 -14.92 7.48
C MET A 1 14.79 -14.83 7.06
N ALA A 2 13.93 -14.27 7.91
CA ALA A 2 12.50 -14.17 7.64
C ALA A 2 12.21 -13.26 6.44
N LEU A 3 11.80 -13.84 5.30
CA LEU A 3 11.39 -13.13 4.08
C LEU A 3 10.25 -12.11 4.31
N TYR A 4 9.56 -12.21 5.46
CA TYR A 4 8.35 -11.45 5.79
C TYR A 4 8.60 -10.15 6.60
N ARG A 5 9.84 -9.80 6.95
CA ARG A 5 10.15 -8.59 7.73
C ARG A 5 10.85 -7.54 6.89
N SER A 6 10.14 -6.48 6.49
CA SER A 6 10.71 -5.32 5.81
C SER A 6 11.10 -4.21 6.79
N LYS A 7 12.36 -3.77 6.75
CA LYS A 7 12.84 -2.61 7.53
C LYS A 7 12.14 -1.32 7.13
N ILE A 8 11.81 -1.15 5.86
CA ILE A 8 11.12 0.03 5.35
C ILE A 8 9.69 0.06 5.89
N LEU A 9 8.96 -1.06 5.83
CA LEU A 9 7.60 -1.13 6.37
C LEU A 9 7.58 -0.96 7.89
N ALA A 10 8.57 -1.49 8.61
CA ALA A 10 8.69 -1.28 10.05
C ALA A 10 8.91 0.20 10.39
N ARG A 11 9.78 0.89 9.64
CA ARG A 11 10.01 2.34 9.78
C ARG A 11 8.77 3.15 9.43
N ALA A 12 8.09 2.82 8.33
CA ALA A 12 6.87 3.51 7.91
C ALA A 12 5.77 3.35 8.97
N ALA A 13 5.55 2.13 9.46
CA ALA A 13 4.58 1.87 10.52
C ALA A 13 4.89 2.67 11.80
N TYR A 14 6.16 2.74 12.20
CA TYR A 14 6.58 3.57 13.33
C TYR A 14 6.27 5.06 13.12
N LEU A 15 6.63 5.61 11.95
CA LEU A 15 6.40 7.03 11.63
C LEU A 15 4.93 7.39 11.52
N LEU A 16 4.09 6.45 11.09
CA LEU A 16 2.65 6.63 10.90
C LEU A 16 1.82 6.26 12.15
N ASP A 17 2.45 5.94 13.28
CA ASP A 17 1.77 5.46 14.50
C ASP A 17 0.89 4.22 14.24
N MET A 18 1.39 3.29 13.42
CA MET A 18 0.71 2.05 13.02
C MET A 18 1.43 0.82 13.58
N LYS A 19 0.66 -0.25 13.81
CA LYS A 19 1.20 -1.55 14.21
C LYS A 19 1.37 -2.46 13.00
N LEU A 20 2.60 -2.92 12.76
CA LEU A 20 2.88 -3.88 11.68
C LEU A 20 2.62 -5.31 12.16
N HIS A 21 1.65 -5.98 11.53
CA HIS A 21 1.32 -7.38 11.80
C HIS A 21 1.99 -8.30 10.77
N TYR A 22 2.62 -9.38 11.24
CA TYR A 22 3.28 -10.38 10.39
C TYR A 22 2.50 -11.70 10.40
N CYS A 23 2.29 -12.29 9.23
CA CYS A 23 1.71 -13.62 9.08
C CYS A 23 2.75 -14.55 8.43
N ARG A 24 2.76 -15.82 8.81
CA ARG A 24 3.58 -16.83 8.12
C ARG A 24 2.95 -17.14 6.75
N PRO A 25 3.75 -17.39 5.70
CA PRO A 25 3.23 -17.89 4.44
C PRO A 25 2.36 -19.13 4.67
N TYR A 26 1.21 -19.22 3.99
CA TYR A 26 0.27 -20.35 4.04
C TYR A 26 -0.38 -20.65 5.41
N ALA A 27 -0.18 -19.81 6.43
CA ALA A 27 -0.93 -19.87 7.70
C ALA A 27 -2.17 -18.96 7.69
N ALA A 28 -2.74 -18.73 6.51
CA ALA A 28 -3.68 -17.66 6.18
C ALA A 28 -5.16 -18.01 6.38
N GLU A 29 -5.48 -19.12 7.07
CA GLU A 29 -6.88 -19.51 7.37
C GLU A 29 -7.68 -18.41 8.10
N SER A 30 -7.00 -17.40 8.65
CA SER A 30 -7.60 -16.25 9.34
C SER A 30 -7.66 -14.95 8.51
N LYS A 31 -7.41 -14.99 7.18
CA LYS A 31 -7.20 -13.76 6.38
C LYS A 31 -7.98 -13.67 5.06
N GLY A 32 -9.19 -14.23 4.98
CA GLY A 32 -10.04 -14.21 3.78
C GLY A 32 -10.26 -12.81 3.15
N MET A 33 -10.27 -11.74 3.96
CA MET A 33 -10.36 -10.37 3.46
C MET A 33 -9.11 -9.94 2.67
N VAL A 34 -7.91 -10.26 3.16
CA VAL A 34 -6.66 -9.89 2.47
C VAL A 34 -6.46 -10.74 1.22
N GLU A 35 -6.87 -12.00 1.25
CA GLU A 35 -6.82 -12.87 0.07
C GLU A 35 -7.78 -12.38 -1.02
N ARG A 36 -9.00 -11.99 -0.64
CA ARG A 36 -9.95 -11.39 -1.59
C ARG A 36 -9.39 -10.12 -2.23
N VAL A 37 -8.86 -9.19 -1.42
CA VAL A 37 -8.24 -7.98 -1.96
C VAL A 37 -7.07 -8.31 -2.88
N ASN A 38 -6.24 -9.30 -2.56
CA ASN A 38 -5.16 -9.74 -3.45
C ASN A 38 -5.69 -10.34 -4.76
N LEU A 39 -6.81 -11.08 -4.72
CA LEU A 39 -7.46 -11.59 -5.92
C LEU A 39 -7.99 -10.45 -6.78
N ASP A 40 -8.65 -9.45 -6.18
CA ASP A 40 -9.13 -8.25 -6.86
C ASP A 40 -7.97 -7.48 -7.51
N LEU A 41 -6.81 -7.38 -6.84
CA LEU A 41 -5.60 -6.77 -7.40
C LEU A 41 -4.99 -7.58 -8.55
N ASN A 42 -5.07 -8.91 -8.51
CA ASN A 42 -4.60 -9.76 -9.60
C ASN A 42 -5.42 -9.53 -10.88
N GLU A 43 -6.69 -9.13 -10.79
CA GLU A 43 -7.49 -8.76 -11.97
C GLU A 43 -6.87 -7.56 -12.70
N ILE A 44 -6.51 -6.50 -11.96
CA ILE A 44 -5.83 -5.33 -12.52
C ILE A 44 -4.46 -5.70 -13.09
N GLU A 45 -3.68 -6.51 -12.36
CA GLU A 45 -2.37 -6.96 -12.83
C GLU A 45 -2.51 -7.73 -14.16
N ASN A 46 -3.55 -8.55 -14.29
CA ASN A 46 -3.85 -9.26 -15.52
C ASN A 46 -4.25 -8.33 -16.66
N ASP A 47 -4.94 -7.23 -16.39
CA ASP A 47 -5.28 -6.24 -17.42
C ASP A 47 -4.03 -5.46 -17.87
N ILE A 48 -3.17 -5.08 -16.92
CA ILE A 48 -1.97 -4.28 -17.19
C ILE A 48 -0.86 -5.10 -17.89
N LYS A 49 -0.66 -6.37 -17.52
CA LYS A 49 0.46 -7.18 -18.04
C LYS A 49 0.45 -7.35 -19.56
N HIS A 50 -0.70 -7.15 -20.19
CA HIS A 50 -0.88 -7.25 -21.64
C HIS A 50 -0.65 -5.94 -22.38
N LEU A 51 -0.61 -4.81 -21.67
CA LEU A 51 -0.35 -3.49 -22.23
C LEU A 51 1.15 -3.28 -22.44
N LYS A 52 1.61 -3.37 -23.69
CA LYS A 52 3.01 -3.07 -24.04
C LYS A 52 3.21 -1.55 -24.10
N ASN A 53 4.26 -1.05 -23.46
CA ASN A 53 4.69 0.37 -23.48
C ASN A 53 3.71 1.37 -22.83
N ILE A 54 3.02 0.99 -21.77
CA ILE A 54 2.22 1.94 -20.99
C ILE A 54 3.12 2.97 -20.28
N SER A 55 2.74 4.25 -20.32
CA SER A 55 3.38 5.29 -19.52
C SER A 55 3.01 5.14 -18.04
N ILE A 56 3.80 5.73 -17.14
CA ILE A 56 3.48 5.74 -15.70
C ILE A 56 2.14 6.45 -15.46
N GLU A 57 1.87 7.50 -16.23
CA GLU A 57 0.67 8.31 -16.18
C GLU A 57 -0.55 7.50 -16.62
N GLY A 58 -0.44 6.74 -17.71
CA GLY A 58 -1.51 5.83 -18.14
C GLY A 58 -1.77 4.72 -17.13
N LEU A 59 -0.72 4.19 -16.49
CA LEU A 59 -0.87 3.22 -15.41
C LEU A 59 -1.60 3.81 -14.20
N ARG A 60 -1.28 5.07 -13.83
CA ARG A 60 -1.98 5.77 -12.73
C ARG A 60 -3.46 5.94 -13.04
N GLU A 61 -3.80 6.34 -14.26
CA GLU A 61 -5.19 6.52 -14.69
C GLU A 61 -5.99 5.22 -14.62
N ILE A 62 -5.44 4.10 -15.13
CA ILE A 62 -6.09 2.79 -15.05
C ILE A 62 -6.37 2.39 -13.59
N VAL A 63 -5.36 2.55 -12.72
CA VAL A 63 -5.51 2.22 -11.30
C VAL A 63 -6.55 3.13 -10.63
N GLU A 64 -6.57 4.41 -10.96
CA GLU A 64 -7.53 5.37 -10.42
C GLU A 64 -8.97 5.03 -10.84
N ILE A 65 -9.19 4.70 -12.11
CA ILE A 65 -10.49 4.25 -12.62
C ILE A 65 -10.94 3.00 -11.87
N TRP A 66 -10.08 1.99 -11.78
CA TRP A 66 -10.41 0.74 -11.10
C TRP A 66 -10.76 0.94 -9.61
N VAL A 67 -9.99 1.77 -8.89
CA VAL A 67 -10.28 2.08 -7.48
C VAL A 67 -11.63 2.77 -7.33
N ASN A 68 -11.93 3.73 -8.22
CA ASN A 68 -13.21 4.42 -8.23
C ASN A 68 -14.37 3.45 -8.51
N GLU A 69 -14.22 2.53 -9.45
CA GLU A 69 -15.23 1.51 -9.73
C GLU A 69 -15.44 0.55 -8.56
N HIS A 70 -14.35 0.02 -7.99
CA HIS A 70 -14.41 -0.88 -6.84
C HIS A 70 -15.14 -0.25 -5.65
N ASN A 71 -14.82 1.01 -5.34
CA ASN A 71 -15.38 1.74 -4.21
C ASN A 71 -16.84 2.18 -4.40
N ASN A 72 -17.33 2.21 -5.64
CA ASN A 72 -18.72 2.53 -5.97
C ASN A 72 -19.57 1.31 -6.33
N ARG A 73 -18.97 0.12 -6.46
CA ARG A 73 -19.68 -1.15 -6.65
C ARG A 73 -20.23 -1.65 -5.30
N SER A 74 -21.44 -2.21 -5.30
CA SER A 74 -21.99 -2.89 -4.12
C SER A 74 -21.33 -4.24 -3.89
N HIS A 75 -21.02 -4.56 -2.62
CA HIS A 75 -20.42 -5.85 -2.24
C HIS A 75 -21.33 -6.62 -1.30
N SER A 76 -21.46 -7.93 -1.52
CA SER A 76 -22.30 -8.80 -0.68
C SER A 76 -21.82 -8.86 0.77
N THR A 77 -20.52 -8.70 1.01
CA THR A 77 -19.94 -8.66 2.37
C THR A 77 -20.14 -7.34 3.10
N LEU A 78 -20.67 -6.33 2.42
CA LEU A 78 -21.01 -5.02 2.99
C LEU A 78 -22.53 -4.82 3.02
N ASP A 79 -23.31 -5.90 3.15
CA ASP A 79 -24.78 -5.87 3.12
C ASP A 79 -25.33 -5.15 1.86
N ASN A 80 -24.70 -5.41 0.70
CA ASN A 80 -24.99 -4.78 -0.60
C ASN A 80 -24.77 -3.25 -0.65
N LYS A 81 -24.02 -2.69 0.29
CA LYS A 81 -23.53 -1.31 0.24
C LYS A 81 -22.20 -1.22 -0.51
N THR A 82 -21.85 0.00 -0.89
CA THR A 82 -20.55 0.30 -1.51
C THR A 82 -19.49 0.60 -0.43
N PRO A 83 -18.19 0.38 -0.69
CA PRO A 83 -17.12 0.75 0.22
C PRO A 83 -17.17 2.23 0.60
N ASN A 84 -17.48 3.12 -0.36
CA ASN A 84 -17.67 4.55 -0.08
C ASN A 84 -18.80 4.79 0.93
N GLN A 85 -19.97 4.15 0.75
CA GLN A 85 -21.09 4.30 1.69
C GLN A 85 -20.74 3.84 3.11
N VAL A 86 -20.03 2.72 3.24
CA VAL A 86 -19.61 2.20 4.56
C VAL A 86 -18.55 3.10 5.18
N PHE A 87 -17.60 3.57 4.40
CA PHE A 87 -16.54 4.48 4.85
C PHE A 87 -17.09 5.83 5.31
N ASP A 88 -18.04 6.41 4.57
CA ASP A 88 -18.65 7.70 4.90
C ASP A 88 -19.55 7.62 6.14
N ALA A 89 -20.18 6.45 6.35
CA ALA A 89 -20.99 6.19 7.54
C ALA A 89 -20.16 5.86 8.78
N ASP A 90 -18.84 5.62 8.64
CA ASP A 90 -17.98 5.27 9.76
C ASP A 90 -17.74 6.48 10.67
N THR A 91 -18.04 6.29 11.96
CA THR A 91 -17.90 7.31 13.01
C THR A 91 -16.56 7.19 13.74
N PHE A 92 -15.73 6.22 13.39
CA PHE A 92 -14.44 6.02 14.04
C PHE A 92 -13.56 7.26 13.88
N PRO A 93 -13.01 7.81 14.97
CA PRO A 93 -12.21 9.02 14.92
C PRO A 93 -10.96 8.80 14.06
N ARG A 94 -10.86 9.56 12.96
CA ARG A 94 -9.74 9.49 12.03
C ARG A 94 -8.57 10.31 12.55
N ARG A 95 -7.38 9.71 12.56
CA ARG A 95 -6.12 10.42 12.78
C ARG A 95 -5.51 10.74 11.43
N PHE A 96 -5.31 12.03 11.17
CA PHE A 96 -4.59 12.47 9.98
C PHE A 96 -3.16 12.80 10.36
N THR A 97 -2.22 12.20 9.64
CA THR A 97 -0.79 12.46 9.77
C THR A 97 -0.40 13.63 8.87
N THR A 98 0.64 14.37 9.25
CA THR A 98 1.13 15.49 8.44
C THR A 98 1.69 15.01 7.10
N HIS A 99 1.59 15.87 6.08
CA HIS A 99 2.04 15.54 4.73
C HIS A 99 3.56 15.23 4.69
N ASP A 100 4.36 15.89 5.53
CA ASP A 100 5.80 15.64 5.65
C ASP A 100 6.14 14.24 6.14
N ILE A 101 5.39 13.74 7.13
CA ILE A 101 5.58 12.38 7.66
C ILE A 101 5.19 11.36 6.60
N ILE A 102 4.07 11.55 5.89
CA ILE A 102 3.63 10.67 4.81
C ILE A 102 4.70 10.59 3.71
N ASN A 103 5.20 11.75 3.27
CA ASN A 103 6.23 11.86 2.23
C ASN A 103 7.56 11.22 2.62
N THR A 104 7.82 11.08 3.92
CA THR A 104 9.08 10.55 4.46
C THR A 104 8.98 9.07 4.84
N ALA A 105 7.80 8.60 5.23
CA ALA A 105 7.58 7.28 5.82
C ALA A 105 8.05 6.14 4.91
N PHE A 106 7.72 6.22 3.61
CA PHE A 106 7.97 5.17 2.63
C PHE A 106 9.29 5.33 1.85
N ARG A 107 10.09 6.35 2.13
CA ARG A 107 11.38 6.55 1.45
C ARG A 107 12.41 5.50 1.88
N ILE A 108 13.14 4.97 0.91
CA ILE A 108 14.27 4.07 1.17
C ILE A 108 15.38 4.86 1.87
N THR A 109 15.73 4.43 3.08
CA THR A 109 16.85 5.01 3.81
C THR A 109 18.08 4.12 3.65
N LYS A 110 19.23 4.71 3.31
CA LYS A 110 20.52 4.02 3.21
C LYS A 110 21.51 4.68 4.18
N THR A 111 22.17 3.89 5.00
CA THR A 111 23.31 4.37 5.80
C THR A 111 24.52 4.51 4.88
N ARG A 112 25.22 5.64 4.95
CA ARG A 112 26.44 5.91 4.18
C ARG A 112 27.54 6.36 5.12
N VAL A 113 28.78 5.99 4.79
CA VAL A 113 29.96 6.46 5.51
C VAL A 113 30.33 7.83 4.96
N ILE A 114 30.63 8.76 5.86
CA ILE A 114 31.08 10.10 5.52
C ILE A 114 32.58 10.04 5.25
N GLY A 115 33.03 10.65 4.15
CA GLY A 115 34.44 10.78 3.83
C GLY A 115 35.18 11.65 4.87
N LYS A 116 36.51 11.53 4.95
CA LYS A 116 37.31 12.36 5.88
C LYS A 116 37.20 13.87 5.58
N ASP A 117 36.83 14.20 4.36
CA ASP A 117 36.53 15.53 3.83
C ASP A 117 35.09 16.01 4.13
N GLY A 118 34.28 15.20 4.82
CA GLY A 118 32.89 15.52 5.14
C GLY A 118 31.91 15.30 3.99
N THR A 119 32.33 14.69 2.88
CA THR A 119 31.44 14.45 1.73
C THR A 119 30.73 13.10 1.80
N VAL A 120 29.58 13.00 1.12
CA VAL A 120 28.80 11.75 0.98
C VAL A 120 28.50 11.52 -0.49
N SER A 121 28.99 10.41 -1.05
CA SER A 121 28.70 10.03 -2.43
C SER A 121 27.30 9.43 -2.56
N ILE A 122 26.50 10.02 -3.44
CA ILE A 122 25.16 9.53 -3.82
C ILE A 122 25.26 9.01 -5.26
N ASN A 123 25.51 7.71 -5.42
CA ASN A 123 25.31 7.07 -6.72
C ASN A 123 23.81 6.79 -6.87
N THR A 124 23.22 7.39 -7.91
CA THR A 124 21.82 7.22 -8.32
C THR A 124 21.57 5.80 -8.77
#